data_AF-A0A2W5EGU3-F1
#
_entry.id   AF-A0A2W5EGU3-F1
#
_cell.length_a   1.000
_cell.length_b   1.000
_cell.length_c   1.000
_cell.angle_alpha   90.00
_cell.angle_beta   90.00
_cell.angle_gamma   90.00
#
_symmetry.space_group_name_H-M   'P 1'
#
loop_
_entity.id
_entity.type
_entity.pdbx_description
1 polymer ?
#
loop_
_entity_poly.entity_id
_entity_poly.type
_entity_poly.pdbx_seq_one_letter_code
_entity_poly.pdbx_strand_id
1 'polypeptide(L)'
;LECGAHWSSDQKTIIHQARTLEKPTALHNNCSGKHSGFICACCHTGTDPKGYVGYDHPLQQEIRATMASLTGAALGQDNCGVDGCSIPTYAVPLKGLAHGFAKMATGRGLEPGRAKASRRLVEACMVEPFYVAGTGRACTKLMQIAPGKIFAKTGAEGVFVAALPEKGIAMAVKCEDGTTRAAEAVVSALLARYFDEGSAEQQALSGMANRQMRNWNGIHVGDIRVVGL
;
A
#
# COMPACT_ATOMS: atom_id res chain seq x y z
N LEU A 1 -12.18 10.56 -14.57
CA LEU A 1 -11.92 9.66 -13.42
C LEU A 1 -12.85 10.07 -12.28
N GLU A 2 -13.43 9.10 -11.57
CA GLU A 2 -14.42 9.33 -10.50
C GLU A 2 -13.79 9.37 -9.09
N CYS A 3 -12.45 9.45 -8.99
CA CYS A 3 -11.71 9.54 -7.72
C CYS A 3 -11.80 10.91 -7.02
N GLY A 4 -12.38 11.93 -7.67
CA GLY A 4 -12.25 13.32 -7.22
C GLY A 4 -10.83 13.87 -7.38
N ALA A 5 -10.61 15.10 -6.91
CA ALA A 5 -9.35 15.82 -7.04
C ALA A 5 -8.85 16.29 -5.66
N HIS A 6 -7.53 16.25 -5.46
CA HIS A 6 -6.86 16.88 -4.33
C HIS A 6 -5.45 17.28 -4.75
N TRP A 7 -4.82 18.18 -3.99
CA TRP A 7 -3.43 18.56 -4.21
C TRP A 7 -2.46 17.43 -3.88
N SER A 8 -1.29 17.41 -4.51
CA SER A 8 -0.25 16.42 -4.18
C SER A 8 0.26 16.62 -2.74
N SER A 9 0.74 15.54 -2.11
CA SER A 9 1.18 15.59 -0.71
C SER A 9 2.65 16.01 -0.51
N ASP A 10 3.46 15.95 -1.56
CA ASP A 10 4.85 16.42 -1.49
C ASP A 10 4.90 17.96 -1.44
N GLN A 11 5.64 18.51 -0.48
CA GLN A 11 5.65 19.94 -0.20
C GLN A 11 6.16 20.77 -1.39
N LYS A 12 7.19 20.31 -2.09
CA LYS A 12 7.70 21.04 -3.26
C LYS A 12 6.68 21.00 -4.39
N THR A 13 6.06 19.85 -4.60
CA THR A 13 5.03 19.67 -5.63
C THR A 13 3.78 20.50 -5.36
N ILE A 14 3.23 20.50 -4.14
CA ILE A 14 2.05 21.31 -3.82
C ILE A 14 2.34 22.81 -3.93
N ILE A 15 3.51 23.28 -3.49
CA ILE A 15 3.90 24.69 -3.65
C ILE A 15 3.98 25.06 -5.13
N HIS A 16 4.55 24.18 -5.96
CA HIS A 16 4.58 24.42 -7.40
C HIS A 16 3.18 24.45 -7.99
N GLN A 17 2.35 23.43 -7.70
CA GLN A 17 0.97 23.33 -8.19
C GLN A 17 0.11 24.53 -7.77
N ALA A 18 0.19 24.97 -6.52
CA ALA A 18 -0.57 26.13 -6.04
C ALA A 18 -0.14 27.45 -6.71
N ARG A 19 1.10 27.52 -7.24
CA ARG A 19 1.60 28.69 -7.99
C ARG A 19 1.24 28.66 -9.47
N THR A 20 1.07 27.46 -10.06
CA THR A 20 0.95 27.29 -11.52
C THR A 20 -0.42 26.81 -11.98
N LEU A 21 -1.23 26.24 -11.09
CA LEU A 21 -2.56 25.72 -11.39
C LEU A 21 -3.63 26.53 -10.65
N GLU A 22 -4.77 26.73 -11.31
CA GLU A 22 -5.96 27.32 -10.67
C GLU A 22 -6.56 26.36 -9.62
N LYS A 23 -6.64 25.06 -9.95
CA LYS A 23 -7.16 24.00 -9.08
C LYS A 23 -6.65 22.62 -9.53
N PRO A 24 -6.60 21.61 -8.65
CA PRO A 24 -6.24 20.26 -9.05
C PRO A 24 -7.36 19.63 -9.88
N THR A 25 -6.98 18.69 -10.72
CA THR A 25 -7.90 17.79 -11.44
C THR A 25 -7.80 16.38 -10.89
N ALA A 26 -8.68 15.47 -11.32
CA ALA A 26 -8.63 14.07 -10.90
C ALA A 26 -7.30 13.35 -11.23
N LEU A 27 -6.49 13.89 -12.16
CA LEU A 27 -5.15 13.38 -12.46
C LEU A 27 -4.17 13.60 -11.29
N HIS A 28 -4.42 14.59 -10.45
CA HIS A 28 -3.59 14.94 -9.29
C HIS A 28 -3.95 14.13 -8.04
N ASN A 29 -5.06 13.39 -8.07
CA ASN A 29 -5.43 12.48 -6.99
C ASN A 29 -4.40 11.34 -6.90
N ASN A 30 -3.94 11.01 -5.70
CA ASN A 30 -2.95 9.95 -5.48
C ASN A 30 -3.45 8.55 -5.86
N CYS A 31 -4.77 8.36 -5.96
CA CYS A 31 -5.41 7.14 -6.39
C CYS A 31 -5.72 7.11 -7.90
N SER A 32 -5.41 8.17 -8.65
CA SER A 32 -5.74 8.27 -10.08
C SER A 32 -5.23 7.07 -10.90
N GLY A 33 -4.04 6.53 -10.59
CA GLY A 33 -3.52 5.33 -11.24
C GLY A 33 -4.36 4.06 -11.01
N LYS A 34 -4.82 3.82 -9.77
CA LYS A 34 -5.74 2.71 -9.44
C LYS A 34 -7.06 2.85 -10.20
N HIS A 35 -7.57 4.08 -10.30
CA HIS A 35 -8.80 4.40 -11.02
C HIS A 35 -8.66 4.24 -12.53
N SER A 36 -7.52 4.60 -13.12
CA SER A 36 -7.22 4.28 -14.51
C SER A 36 -7.19 2.76 -14.73
N GLY A 37 -6.63 1.99 -13.78
CA GLY A 37 -6.64 0.53 -13.82
C GLY A 37 -8.06 -0.07 -13.81
N PHE A 38 -8.97 0.49 -13.02
CA PHE A 38 -10.39 0.12 -13.02
C PHE A 38 -11.05 0.33 -14.38
N ILE A 39 -10.84 1.48 -15.01
CA ILE A 39 -11.36 1.76 -16.35
C ILE A 39 -10.76 0.80 -17.38
N CYS A 40 -9.45 0.53 -17.32
CA CYS A 40 -8.81 -0.45 -18.20
C CYS A 40 -9.44 -1.84 -18.07
N ALA A 41 -9.75 -2.28 -16.84
CA ALA A 41 -10.43 -3.55 -16.60
C ALA A 41 -11.86 -3.57 -17.16
N CYS A 42 -12.62 -2.49 -16.99
CA CYS A 42 -13.94 -2.34 -17.61
C CYS A 42 -13.86 -2.43 -19.15
N CYS A 43 -12.96 -1.66 -19.78
CA CYS A 43 -12.76 -1.70 -21.22
C CYS A 43 -12.34 -3.08 -21.73
N HIS A 44 -11.46 -3.78 -21.01
CA HIS A 44 -11.01 -5.11 -21.38
C HIS A 44 -12.13 -6.15 -21.34
N THR A 45 -13.07 -6.00 -20.39
CA THR A 45 -14.19 -6.95 -20.18
C THR A 45 -15.47 -6.54 -20.92
N GLY A 46 -15.50 -5.37 -21.57
CA GLY A 46 -16.71 -4.82 -22.19
C GLY A 46 -17.74 -4.28 -21.19
N THR A 47 -17.36 -4.08 -19.92
CA THR A 47 -18.22 -3.47 -18.90
C THR A 47 -18.24 -1.95 -19.09
N ASP A 48 -19.42 -1.31 -19.00
CA ASP A 48 -19.51 0.15 -19.00
C ASP A 48 -18.73 0.72 -17.80
N PRO A 49 -17.73 1.59 -17.99
CA PRO A 49 -17.01 2.19 -16.87
C PRO A 49 -17.82 3.23 -16.10
N LYS A 50 -18.99 3.69 -16.58
CA LYS A 50 -19.75 4.74 -15.88
C LYS A 50 -20.19 4.28 -14.48
N GLY A 51 -19.82 5.05 -13.46
CA GLY A 51 -20.17 4.73 -12.07
C GLY A 51 -19.36 3.58 -11.48
N TYR A 52 -18.16 3.29 -12.00
CA TYR A 52 -17.31 2.18 -11.52
C TYR A 52 -16.92 2.26 -10.04
N VAL A 53 -17.11 3.41 -9.40
CA VAL A 53 -16.88 3.58 -7.95
C VAL A 53 -18.07 3.09 -7.11
N GLY A 54 -19.22 2.80 -7.71
CA GLY A 54 -20.41 2.34 -7.02
C GLY A 54 -20.28 0.91 -6.49
N TYR A 55 -20.78 0.66 -5.27
CA TYR A 55 -20.70 -0.65 -4.59
C TYR A 55 -21.25 -1.81 -5.43
N ASP A 56 -22.35 -1.57 -6.15
CA ASP A 56 -23.05 -2.56 -6.97
C ASP A 56 -22.52 -2.65 -8.39
N HIS A 57 -21.54 -1.82 -8.78
CA HIS A 57 -20.97 -1.87 -10.11
C HIS A 57 -20.27 -3.22 -10.35
N PRO A 58 -20.42 -3.88 -11.52
CA PRO A 58 -19.86 -5.22 -11.76
C PRO A 58 -18.37 -5.36 -11.42
N LEU A 59 -17.57 -4.34 -11.78
CA LEU A 59 -16.15 -4.27 -11.39
C LEU A 59 -15.94 -4.36 -9.86
N GLN A 60 -16.70 -3.61 -9.07
CA GLN A 60 -16.54 -3.61 -7.61
C GLN A 60 -17.01 -4.92 -6.98
N GLN A 61 -17.99 -5.59 -7.59
CA GLN A 61 -18.37 -6.94 -7.18
C GLN A 61 -17.22 -7.93 -7.43
N GLU A 62 -16.54 -7.85 -8.57
CA GLU A 62 -15.38 -8.69 -8.88
C GLU A 62 -14.18 -8.42 -7.95
N ILE A 63 -13.91 -7.14 -7.66
CA ILE A 63 -12.88 -6.74 -6.70
C ILE A 63 -13.20 -7.30 -5.31
N ARG A 64 -14.45 -7.16 -4.85
CA ARG A 64 -14.90 -7.68 -3.55
C ARG A 64 -14.78 -9.20 -3.49
N ALA A 65 -15.21 -9.92 -4.53
CA ALA A 65 -15.07 -11.37 -4.61
C ALA A 65 -13.60 -11.82 -4.59
N THR A 66 -12.73 -11.10 -5.32
CA THR A 66 -11.28 -11.37 -5.33
C THR A 66 -10.66 -11.12 -3.96
N MET A 67 -11.00 -10.01 -3.30
CA MET A 67 -10.54 -9.71 -1.95
C MET A 67 -11.01 -10.75 -0.94
N ALA A 68 -12.27 -11.18 -0.99
CA ALA A 68 -12.80 -12.23 -0.13
C ALA A 68 -12.06 -13.56 -0.33
N SER A 69 -11.79 -13.95 -1.58
CA SER A 69 -11.01 -15.16 -1.91
C SER A 69 -9.56 -15.11 -1.38
N LEU A 70 -8.90 -13.97 -1.52
CA LEU A 70 -7.53 -13.79 -1.06
C LEU A 70 -7.43 -13.81 0.47
N THR A 71 -8.28 -13.02 1.12
CA THR A 71 -8.21 -12.75 2.57
C THR A 71 -8.95 -13.77 3.42
N GLY A 72 -9.91 -14.49 2.83
CA GLY A 72 -10.85 -15.37 3.55
C GLY A 72 -11.90 -14.61 4.36
N ALA A 73 -11.97 -13.28 4.25
CA ALA A 73 -12.95 -12.47 4.97
C ALA A 73 -14.31 -12.49 4.25
N ALA A 74 -15.39 -12.49 5.02
CA ALA A 74 -16.73 -12.21 4.50
C ALA A 74 -16.83 -10.70 4.24
N LEU A 75 -17.01 -10.29 2.98
CA LEU A 75 -17.09 -8.89 2.57
C LEU A 75 -18.49 -8.58 2.06
N GLY A 76 -19.15 -7.62 2.68
CA GLY A 76 -20.52 -7.20 2.37
C GLY A 76 -20.76 -5.74 2.76
N GLN A 77 -22.01 -5.28 2.75
CA GLN A 77 -22.32 -3.90 3.10
C GLN A 77 -21.99 -3.60 4.58
N ASP A 78 -22.22 -4.56 5.49
CA ASP A 78 -22.04 -4.39 6.94
C ASP A 78 -20.59 -4.06 7.34
N ASN A 79 -19.61 -4.39 6.50
CA ASN A 79 -18.20 -4.07 6.72
C ASN A 79 -17.58 -3.27 5.57
N CYS A 80 -18.41 -2.60 4.78
CA CYS A 80 -18.01 -1.71 3.71
C CYS A 80 -18.10 -0.25 4.16
N GLY A 81 -17.03 0.51 3.95
CA GLY A 81 -17.01 1.97 3.99
C GLY A 81 -16.74 2.56 2.60
N VAL A 82 -16.65 3.88 2.54
CA VAL A 82 -16.25 4.61 1.33
C VAL A 82 -14.85 5.20 1.57
N ASP A 83 -13.91 4.86 0.70
CA ASP A 83 -12.55 5.41 0.72
C ASP A 83 -12.54 6.88 0.27
N GLY A 84 -11.49 7.63 0.61
CA GLY A 84 -11.35 9.05 0.21
C GLY A 84 -11.28 9.28 -1.30
N CYS A 85 -11.09 8.22 -2.10
CA CYS A 85 -11.17 8.24 -3.55
C CYS A 85 -12.51 7.70 -4.10
N SER A 86 -13.55 7.65 -3.27
CA SER A 86 -14.95 7.30 -3.61
C SER A 86 -15.26 5.82 -3.82
N ILE A 87 -14.28 4.91 -3.76
CA ILE A 87 -14.52 3.47 -3.95
C ILE A 87 -14.94 2.75 -2.66
N PRO A 88 -15.58 1.57 -2.75
CA PRO A 88 -15.79 0.70 -1.61
C PRO A 88 -14.46 0.29 -0.98
N THR A 89 -14.40 0.33 0.35
CA THR A 89 -13.28 -0.21 1.14
C THR A 89 -13.83 -1.09 2.25
N TYR A 90 -13.10 -2.14 2.62
CA TYR A 90 -13.65 -3.19 3.48
C TYR A 90 -12.81 -3.40 4.74
N ALA A 91 -13.47 -3.60 5.88
CA ALA A 91 -12.80 -4.03 7.09
C ALA A 91 -12.41 -5.51 6.98
N VAL A 92 -11.10 -5.78 7.01
CA VAL A 92 -10.52 -7.13 6.90
C VAL A 92 -9.68 -7.42 8.14
N PRO A 93 -9.79 -8.62 8.76
CA PRO A 93 -8.90 -9.02 9.84
C PRO A 93 -7.43 -8.97 9.40
N LEU A 94 -6.53 -8.44 10.23
CA LEU A 94 -5.10 -8.29 9.90
C LEU A 94 -4.46 -9.60 9.43
N LYS A 95 -4.80 -10.72 10.08
CA LYS A 95 -4.34 -12.06 9.68
C LYS A 95 -4.78 -12.41 8.25
N GLY A 96 -6.03 -12.12 7.91
CA GLY A 96 -6.57 -12.35 6.56
C GLY A 96 -5.88 -11.46 5.52
N LEU A 97 -5.61 -10.19 5.86
CA LEU A 97 -4.87 -9.27 5.00
C LEU A 97 -3.44 -9.77 4.75
N ALA A 98 -2.72 -10.15 5.82
CA ALA A 98 -1.38 -10.75 5.71
C ALA A 98 -1.40 -12.02 4.84
N HIS A 99 -2.32 -12.95 5.08
CA HIS A 99 -2.46 -14.15 4.27
C HIS A 99 -2.73 -13.85 2.79
N GLY A 100 -3.60 -12.87 2.49
CA GLY A 100 -3.89 -12.45 1.12
C GLY A 100 -2.64 -11.95 0.38
N PHE A 101 -1.83 -11.12 1.04
CA PHE A 101 -0.57 -10.65 0.47
C PHE A 101 0.47 -11.76 0.32
N ALA A 102 0.56 -12.71 1.27
CA ALA A 102 1.45 -13.87 1.13
C ALA A 102 1.05 -14.77 -0.06
N LYS A 103 -0.25 -14.99 -0.28
CA LYS A 103 -0.77 -15.70 -1.47
C LYS A 103 -0.42 -14.96 -2.76
N MET A 104 -0.62 -13.64 -2.80
CA MET A 104 -0.26 -12.83 -3.99
C MET A 104 1.23 -12.85 -4.28
N ALA A 105 2.07 -12.71 -3.25
CA ALA A 105 3.53 -12.67 -3.38
C ALA A 105 4.10 -14.01 -3.87
N THR A 106 3.52 -15.13 -3.43
CA THR A 106 4.03 -16.48 -3.77
C THR A 106 3.30 -17.13 -4.95
N GLY A 107 2.07 -16.71 -5.24
CA GLY A 107 1.14 -17.40 -6.12
C GLY A 107 0.57 -18.71 -5.56
N ARG A 108 0.93 -19.10 -4.33
CA ARG A 108 0.46 -20.36 -3.72
C ARG A 108 -1.01 -20.24 -3.31
N GLY A 109 -1.79 -21.29 -3.60
CA GLY A 109 -3.24 -21.30 -3.31
C GLY A 109 -4.07 -20.39 -4.22
N LEU A 110 -3.50 -19.95 -5.35
CA LEU A 110 -4.21 -19.22 -6.40
C LEU A 110 -4.32 -20.10 -7.65
N GLU A 111 -5.43 -19.98 -8.36
CA GLU A 111 -5.59 -20.59 -9.70
C GLU A 111 -4.46 -20.15 -10.65
N PRO A 112 -4.01 -21.01 -11.58
CA PRO A 112 -2.80 -20.77 -12.38
C PRO A 112 -2.76 -19.40 -13.08
N GLY A 113 -3.89 -18.96 -13.65
CA GLY A 113 -4.00 -17.65 -14.28
C GLY A 113 -3.83 -16.49 -13.30
N ARG A 114 -4.46 -16.59 -12.12
CA ARG A 114 -4.36 -15.57 -11.06
C ARG A 114 -2.96 -15.56 -10.43
N ALA A 115 -2.36 -16.73 -10.22
CA ALA A 115 -0.98 -16.84 -9.76
C ALA A 115 0.01 -16.17 -10.72
N LYS A 116 -0.16 -16.37 -12.03
CA LYS A 116 0.65 -15.69 -13.07
C LYS A 116 0.46 -14.18 -13.04
N ALA A 117 -0.77 -13.70 -12.93
CA ALA A 117 -1.08 -12.27 -12.84
C ALA A 117 -0.50 -11.63 -11.56
N SER A 118 -0.65 -12.29 -10.41
CA SER A 118 -0.12 -11.81 -9.12
C SER A 118 1.41 -11.72 -9.13
N ARG A 119 2.11 -12.73 -9.66
CA ARG A 119 3.58 -12.69 -9.80
C ARG A 119 4.02 -11.51 -10.66
N ARG A 120 3.44 -11.36 -11.86
CA ARG A 120 3.75 -10.24 -12.76
C ARG A 120 3.53 -8.88 -12.09
N LEU A 121 2.44 -8.73 -11.33
CA LEU A 121 2.14 -7.48 -10.61
C LEU A 121 3.19 -7.20 -9.52
N VAL A 122 3.47 -8.18 -8.66
CA VAL A 122 4.42 -8.05 -7.54
C VAL A 122 5.83 -7.79 -8.05
N GLU A 123 6.27 -8.51 -9.09
CA GLU A 123 7.55 -8.29 -9.76
C GLU A 123 7.65 -6.88 -10.32
N ALA A 124 6.64 -6.40 -11.08
CA ALA A 124 6.64 -5.05 -11.63
C ALA A 124 6.74 -3.98 -10.53
N CYS A 125 6.01 -4.15 -9.42
CA CYS A 125 6.11 -3.24 -8.28
C CYS A 125 7.50 -3.25 -7.63
N MET A 126 8.16 -4.41 -7.53
CA MET A 126 9.50 -4.54 -6.93
C MET A 126 10.62 -4.04 -7.85
N VAL A 127 10.47 -4.16 -9.17
CA VAL A 127 11.39 -3.56 -10.15
C VAL A 127 11.25 -2.03 -10.16
N GLU A 128 10.02 -1.54 -10.01
CA GLU A 128 9.72 -0.10 -10.09
C GLU A 128 9.04 0.45 -8.81
N PRO A 129 9.72 0.42 -7.64
CA PRO A 129 9.12 0.79 -6.36
C PRO A 129 8.74 2.28 -6.27
N PHE A 130 9.30 3.12 -7.15
CA PHE A 130 8.91 4.53 -7.23
C PHE A 130 7.44 4.68 -7.64
N TYR A 131 6.96 3.93 -8.64
CA TYR A 131 5.56 4.03 -9.10
C TYR A 131 4.55 3.42 -8.11
N VAL A 132 5.01 2.71 -7.08
CA VAL A 132 4.16 2.15 -6.03
C VAL A 132 3.74 3.20 -5.00
N ALA A 133 4.63 4.15 -4.66
CA ALA A 133 4.36 5.13 -3.59
C ALA A 133 4.93 6.54 -3.83
N GLY A 134 6.04 6.67 -4.56
CA GLY A 134 6.67 7.94 -4.90
C GLY A 134 7.70 8.44 -3.87
N THR A 135 8.07 9.70 -4.01
CA THR A 135 9.19 10.34 -3.32
C THR A 135 9.07 10.27 -1.79
N GLY A 136 10.14 9.83 -1.13
CA GLY A 136 10.28 9.90 0.33
C GLY A 136 9.42 8.91 1.13
N ARG A 137 8.52 8.16 0.49
CA ARG A 137 7.59 7.23 1.14
C ARG A 137 8.28 5.97 1.64
N ALA A 138 7.81 5.46 2.79
CA ALA A 138 8.37 4.25 3.40
C ALA A 138 8.30 3.03 2.48
N CYS A 139 7.22 2.85 1.71
CA CYS A 139 7.09 1.71 0.78
C CYS A 139 8.24 1.67 -0.23
N THR A 140 8.52 2.79 -0.90
CA THR A 140 9.62 2.89 -1.87
C THR A 140 10.97 2.62 -1.22
N LYS A 141 11.22 3.20 -0.04
CA LYS A 141 12.47 2.96 0.71
C LYS A 141 12.65 1.50 1.12
N LEU A 142 11.62 0.88 1.69
CA LEU A 142 11.66 -0.53 2.11
C LEU A 142 11.97 -1.47 0.94
N MET A 143 11.34 -1.24 -0.21
CA MET A 143 11.56 -2.06 -1.42
C MET A 143 12.94 -1.82 -2.05
N GLN A 144 13.54 -0.64 -1.82
CA GLN A 144 14.90 -0.32 -2.27
C GLN A 144 16.00 -0.86 -1.34
N ILE A 145 15.71 -1.08 -0.05
CA ILE A 145 16.68 -1.66 0.90
C ILE A 145 17.05 -3.09 0.50
N ALA A 146 16.07 -3.88 0.07
CA ALA A 146 16.29 -5.27 -0.34
C ALA A 146 15.57 -5.53 -1.68
N PRO A 147 16.16 -5.11 -2.82
CA PRO A 147 15.55 -5.23 -4.13
C PRO A 147 15.12 -6.68 -4.43
N GLY A 148 13.87 -6.85 -4.88
CA GLY A 148 13.28 -8.16 -5.18
C GLY A 148 12.91 -9.02 -3.95
N LYS A 149 13.36 -8.66 -2.74
CA LYS A 149 13.10 -9.42 -1.52
C LYS A 149 11.94 -8.88 -0.69
N ILE A 150 11.70 -7.56 -0.73
CA ILE A 150 10.62 -6.90 0.02
C ILE A 150 9.59 -6.32 -0.94
N PHE A 151 8.32 -6.71 -0.77
CA PHE A 151 7.18 -5.95 -1.27
C PHE A 151 6.54 -5.20 -0.11
N ALA A 152 6.25 -3.90 -0.28
CA ALA A 152 5.68 -3.09 0.79
C ALA A 152 4.59 -2.15 0.25
N LYS A 153 3.48 -2.04 0.99
CA LYS A 153 2.42 -1.10 0.67
C LYS A 153 1.72 -0.57 1.91
N THR A 154 1.66 0.76 1.99
CA THR A 154 0.87 1.50 2.96
C THR A 154 -0.57 1.62 2.49
N GLY A 155 -1.50 1.55 3.45
CA GLY A 155 -2.90 1.91 3.30
C GLY A 155 -3.25 3.18 4.10
N ALA A 156 -4.51 3.60 4.01
CA ALA A 156 -5.04 4.70 4.81
C ALA A 156 -5.12 4.33 6.30
N GLU A 157 -5.24 5.34 7.17
CA GLU A 157 -5.49 5.16 8.60
C GLU A 157 -4.51 4.18 9.27
N GLY A 158 -3.21 4.36 9.08
CA GLY A 158 -2.20 3.61 9.84
C GLY A 158 -2.09 2.13 9.48
N VAL A 159 -2.66 1.70 8.34
CA VAL A 159 -2.48 0.33 7.82
C VAL A 159 -1.18 0.22 7.03
N PHE A 160 -0.44 -0.85 7.26
CA PHE A 160 0.75 -1.16 6.48
C PHE A 160 0.88 -2.67 6.25
N VAL A 161 1.25 -3.06 5.04
CA VAL A 161 1.55 -4.45 4.71
C VAL A 161 2.95 -4.56 4.11
N ALA A 162 3.68 -5.59 4.50
CA ALA A 162 4.90 -6.01 3.84
C ALA A 162 4.87 -7.53 3.60
N ALA A 163 5.50 -7.97 2.51
CA ALA A 163 5.64 -9.38 2.15
C ALA A 163 7.10 -9.69 1.81
N LEU A 164 7.53 -10.90 2.17
CA LEU A 164 8.82 -11.49 1.83
C LEU A 164 8.54 -12.72 0.95
N PRO A 165 8.48 -12.56 -0.39
CA PRO A 165 8.04 -13.61 -1.31
C PRO A 165 8.83 -14.92 -1.16
N GLU A 166 10.15 -14.83 -1.02
CA GLU A 166 11.05 -16.00 -0.87
C GLU A 166 10.74 -16.82 0.38
N LYS A 167 10.34 -16.15 1.47
CA LYS A 167 9.99 -16.80 2.75
C LYS A 167 8.51 -17.22 2.79
N GLY A 168 7.70 -16.76 1.84
CA GLY A 168 6.27 -17.04 1.78
C GLY A 168 5.46 -16.43 2.92
N ILE A 169 5.95 -15.36 3.53
CA ILE A 169 5.30 -14.67 4.65
C ILE A 169 4.94 -13.24 4.28
N ALA A 170 3.91 -12.74 4.95
CA ALA A 170 3.56 -11.33 4.93
C ALA A 170 3.07 -10.91 6.31
N MET A 171 3.11 -9.60 6.54
CA MET A 171 2.88 -8.97 7.83
C MET A 171 1.93 -7.80 7.59
N ALA A 172 0.90 -7.68 8.42
CA ALA A 172 -0.05 -6.58 8.39
C ALA A 172 -0.08 -5.88 9.74
N VAL A 173 0.08 -4.56 9.72
CA VAL A 173 0.09 -3.69 10.89
C VAL A 173 -1.05 -2.69 10.77
N LYS A 174 -1.71 -2.38 11.89
CA LYS A 174 -2.65 -1.27 12.03
C LYS A 174 -2.29 -0.49 13.28
N CYS A 175 -2.17 0.82 13.14
CA CYS A 175 -2.18 1.74 14.27
C CYS A 175 -3.60 2.27 14.47
N GLU A 176 -4.13 2.12 15.68
CA GLU A 176 -5.53 2.49 16.00
C GLU A 176 -5.79 4.00 15.85
N ASP A 177 -4.80 4.83 16.17
CA ASP A 177 -4.85 6.29 16.00
C ASP A 177 -4.79 6.75 14.53
N GLY A 178 -4.69 5.82 13.58
CA GLY A 178 -4.63 6.09 12.15
C GLY A 178 -3.28 6.64 11.66
N THR A 179 -2.30 6.82 12.54
CA THR A 179 -1.04 7.48 12.18
C THR A 179 -0.07 6.53 11.48
N THR A 180 0.68 7.04 10.51
CA THR A 180 1.70 6.25 9.79
C THR A 180 3.00 6.10 10.56
N ARG A 181 3.29 7.02 11.49
CA ARG A 181 4.57 7.06 12.22
C ARG A 181 4.88 5.74 12.94
N ALA A 182 3.91 5.21 13.68
CA ALA A 182 4.07 3.95 14.39
C ALA A 182 4.02 2.75 13.42
N ALA A 183 3.13 2.78 12.42
CA ALA A 183 3.00 1.69 11.44
C ALA A 183 4.28 1.46 10.63
N GLU A 184 4.91 2.55 10.17
CA GLU A 184 6.19 2.52 9.46
C GLU A 184 7.34 2.00 10.34
N ALA A 185 7.39 2.42 11.60
CA ALA A 185 8.42 1.95 12.54
C ALA A 185 8.29 0.44 12.82
N VAL A 186 7.08 0.00 13.16
CA VAL A 186 6.79 -1.41 13.49
C VAL A 186 7.01 -2.32 12.29
N VAL A 187 6.53 -1.98 11.09
CA VAL A 187 6.75 -2.84 9.91
C VAL A 187 8.23 -2.96 9.56
N SER A 188 9.01 -1.90 9.76
CA SER A 188 10.46 -1.90 9.50
C SER A 188 11.20 -2.80 10.50
N ALA A 189 10.84 -2.72 11.80
CA ALA A 189 11.41 -3.57 12.84
C ALA A 189 11.05 -5.05 12.62
N LEU A 190 9.80 -5.33 12.24
CA LEU A 190 9.32 -6.67 11.92
C LEU A 190 10.07 -7.27 10.73
N LEU A 191 10.30 -6.49 9.67
CA LEU A 191 11.10 -6.93 8.51
C LEU A 191 12.54 -7.23 8.91
N ALA A 192 13.17 -6.41 9.75
CA ALA A 192 14.57 -6.58 10.16
C ALA A 192 14.85 -7.96 10.77
N ARG A 193 13.87 -8.56 11.47
CA ARG A 193 13.98 -9.89 12.07
C ARG A 193 14.15 -11.04 11.08
N TYR A 194 13.90 -10.80 9.80
CA TYR A 194 13.99 -11.81 8.75
C TYR A 194 15.25 -11.68 7.89
N PHE A 195 16.14 -10.75 8.23
CA PHE A 195 17.45 -10.57 7.62
C PHE A 195 18.54 -10.95 8.61
N ASP A 196 19.69 -11.39 8.11
CA ASP A 196 20.80 -11.85 8.94
C ASP A 196 21.30 -10.73 9.85
N GLU A 197 21.63 -11.09 11.09
CA GLU A 197 22.14 -10.14 12.07
C GLU A 197 23.42 -9.46 11.54
N GLY A 198 23.45 -8.13 11.61
CA GLY A 198 24.57 -7.34 11.11
C GLY A 198 24.61 -7.13 9.59
N SER A 199 23.71 -7.73 8.82
CA SER A 199 23.60 -7.45 7.37
C SER A 199 23.23 -5.99 7.10
N ALA A 200 23.62 -5.48 5.93
CA ALA A 200 23.31 -4.11 5.53
C ALA A 200 21.80 -3.85 5.48
N GLU A 201 21.02 -4.84 5.02
CA GLU A 201 19.56 -4.77 4.99
C GLU A 201 18.98 -4.70 6.41
N GLN A 202 19.44 -5.56 7.32
CA GLN A 202 18.98 -5.57 8.71
C GLN A 202 19.28 -4.23 9.41
N GLN A 203 20.47 -3.67 9.19
CA GLN A 203 20.86 -2.38 9.76
C GLN A 203 20.02 -1.23 9.20
N ALA A 204 19.79 -1.21 7.88
CA ALA A 204 18.97 -0.18 7.22
C ALA A 204 17.51 -0.23 7.70
N LEU A 205 16.92 -1.43 7.82
CA LEU A 205 15.58 -1.62 8.36
C LEU A 205 15.50 -1.19 9.83
N SER A 206 16.51 -1.51 10.63
CA SER A 206 16.61 -1.10 12.03
C SER A 206 16.71 0.43 12.18
N GLY A 207 17.43 1.11 11.28
CA GLY A 207 17.51 2.57 11.21
C GLY A 207 16.22 3.24 10.74
N MET A 208 15.41 2.56 9.92
CA MET A 208 14.05 3.00 9.60
C MET A 208 13.09 2.82 10.78
N ALA A 209 13.22 1.73 11.52
CA ALA A 209 12.43 1.44 12.71
C ALA A 209 12.72 2.41 13.87
N ASN A 210 13.99 2.77 14.05
CA ASN A 210 14.46 3.58 15.16
C ASN A 210 15.13 4.84 14.64
N ARG A 211 14.41 5.97 14.66
CA ARG A 211 14.88 7.22 14.05
C ARG A 211 14.85 8.39 15.01
N GLN A 212 15.87 9.24 14.91
CA GLN A 212 15.93 10.52 15.59
C GLN A 212 14.91 11.49 15.00
N MET A 213 14.31 12.31 15.85
CA MET A 213 13.48 13.43 15.47
C MET A 213 14.26 14.73 15.64
N ARG A 214 14.10 15.63 14.67
CA ARG A 214 14.68 16.97 14.69
C ARG A 214 13.59 18.00 14.41
N ASN A 215 13.71 19.18 15.02
CA ASN A 215 12.84 20.31 14.70
C ASN A 215 13.29 20.99 13.39
N TRP A 216 12.57 22.04 12.98
CA TRP A 216 12.86 22.81 11.77
C TRP A 216 14.24 23.49 11.75
N ASN A 217 14.84 23.74 12.93
CA ASN A 217 16.20 24.26 13.08
C ASN A 217 17.25 23.14 13.16
N GLY A 218 16.87 21.88 12.93
CA GLY A 218 17.76 20.72 12.96
C GLY A 218 18.17 20.26 14.36
N ILE A 219 17.60 20.83 15.43
CA ILE A 219 17.88 20.45 16.82
C ILE A 219 17.19 19.12 17.12
N HIS A 220 17.89 18.18 17.77
CA HIS A 220 17.31 16.91 18.23
C HIS A 220 16.21 17.16 19.27
N VAL A 221 15.06 16.52 19.09
CA VAL A 221 13.88 16.70 19.96
C VAL A 221 13.34 15.38 20.52
N GLY A 222 14.02 14.27 20.28
CA GLY A 222 13.59 12.95 20.74
C GLY A 222 13.78 11.87 19.68
N ASP A 223 13.33 10.66 20.01
CA ASP A 223 13.50 9.49 19.14
C ASP A 223 12.18 8.72 19.01
N ILE A 224 11.96 8.14 17.84
CA ILE A 224 11.01 7.05 17.66
C ILE A 224 11.79 5.76 17.83
N ARG A 225 11.35 4.89 18.75
CA ARG A 225 11.95 3.58 18.99
C ARG A 225 10.89 2.52 19.07
N VAL A 226 11.19 1.36 18.52
CA VAL A 226 10.35 0.16 18.67
C VAL A 226 10.91 -0.65 19.84
N VAL A 227 10.04 -1.02 20.78
CA VAL A 227 10.40 -1.78 21.99
C VAL A 227 9.51 -3.02 22.10
N GLY A 228 10.06 -4.13 22.58
CA GLY A 228 9.28 -5.33 22.91
C GLY A 228 8.73 -6.13 21.72
N LEU A 229 9.35 -6.02 20.53
CA LEU A 229 9.10 -6.95 19.42
C LEU A 229 10.01 -8.16 19.51
#